data_AF-A0AAJ0HSB6-F1
#
_entry.id   AF-A0AAJ0HSB6-F1
#
_cell.length_a   1.000
_cell.length_b   1.000
_cell.length_c   1.000
_cell.angle_alpha   90.00
_cell.angle_beta   90.00
_cell.angle_gamma   90.00
#
_symmetry.space_group_name_H-M   'P 1'
#
loop_
_entity.id
_entity.type
_entity.pdbx_description
1 polymer ?
#
loop_
_entity_poly.entity_id
_entity_poly.type
_entity_poly.pdbx_seq_one_letter_code
_entity_poly.pdbx_strand_id
1 'polypeptide(L)'
;MFPKKHSFSYSYLAVGVPVDWEGNAGGMVSVGVEGESGLSSWFSLAPRTRQGWYTIDAGDYLERGNSKLGLRGKLDTYLRSQGTDPTLFPHAYLITAARFLGYHFNPVSFWYLYDADRSLAAMILEVNNTFDERRMYFLTADNNDELVKQIDGLPGSRTDKEQLVTNMRQSAPSGATFKQSWPKDFHVSPFNSRKGSYSLTASDPLSPLMQGTGPVVNTINLVSSKGHGKLVARLIPEGAAINPYTMTPYGKFIFLASWWWVGFLTFPRIVKEAGALFFRRKLHVWFRPEPLKESIGRNADVTELQLEPIFRRYLRHLVEQSTVPLTVKYIPSGVPGIATELMISRLAQDGKGKADEIVFKVLTPAFYSRFVHYAHDFEAVFCELQESCTIWVSHPELLPRFVLKKPSPTLASSNYAEFAYFKILQYLRVRPERIVRPLTSSAAVSEGGPERLAVDIRNFRISSMDAYVLAHETGQAKAVYRSSVLKLFLADRIALGMVPLLELERLALQTWFAWRLSSTVAPVLTSLSHYVRGQSIG
;
A
#
# COMPACT_ATOMS: atom_id res chain seq x y z
N MET A 1 11.69 31.77 -7.30
CA MET A 1 10.52 32.14 -8.14
C MET A 1 9.49 31.02 -8.02
N PHE A 2 8.27 31.28 -7.52
CA PHE A 2 7.22 30.25 -7.41
C PHE A 2 6.80 29.77 -8.81
N PRO A 3 6.57 28.47 -9.03
CA PRO A 3 5.99 27.97 -10.28
C PRO A 3 4.55 28.50 -10.42
N LYS A 4 4.39 29.70 -11.00
CA LYS A 4 3.09 30.40 -11.10
C LYS A 4 2.26 30.00 -12.33
N LYS A 5 2.82 29.24 -13.27
CA LYS A 5 2.14 28.96 -14.56
C LYS A 5 0.85 28.15 -14.37
N HIS A 6 0.78 27.31 -13.35
CA HIS A 6 -0.36 26.45 -13.05
C HIS A 6 -0.60 26.41 -11.53
N SER A 7 -1.68 27.05 -11.07
CA SER A 7 -2.12 27.04 -9.68
C SER A 7 -3.60 26.67 -9.59
N PHE A 8 -3.94 25.81 -8.64
CA PHE A 8 -5.31 25.53 -8.26
C PHE A 8 -5.37 25.43 -6.74
N SER A 9 -6.55 25.65 -6.17
CA SER A 9 -6.85 25.46 -4.76
C SER A 9 -8.22 24.81 -4.63
N TYR A 10 -8.40 24.01 -3.59
CA TYR A 10 -9.69 23.46 -3.23
C TYR A 10 -9.73 23.29 -1.71
N SER A 11 -10.90 23.49 -1.12
CA SER A 11 -11.10 23.21 0.29
C SER A 11 -10.95 21.71 0.55
N TYR A 12 -10.26 21.37 1.64
CA TYR A 12 -10.00 20.01 2.07
C TYR A 12 -10.17 19.94 3.59
N LEU A 13 -11.01 19.01 4.06
CA LEU A 13 -11.27 18.86 5.48
C LEU A 13 -10.15 18.02 6.12
N ALA A 14 -9.35 18.66 6.96
CA ALA A 14 -8.33 17.99 7.78
C ALA A 14 -8.79 17.91 9.24
N VAL A 15 -8.44 16.81 9.89
CA VAL A 15 -8.70 16.55 11.30
C VAL A 15 -7.36 16.43 12.01
N GLY A 16 -7.22 17.12 13.14
CA GLY A 16 -6.09 16.99 14.04
C GLY A 16 -6.48 16.17 15.27
N VAL A 17 -5.70 15.13 15.58
CA VAL A 17 -5.91 14.30 16.78
C VAL A 17 -4.61 14.06 17.53
N PRO A 18 -4.62 14.12 18.88
CA PRO A 18 -3.53 13.58 19.68
C PRO A 18 -3.42 12.07 19.42
N VAL A 19 -2.20 11.57 19.24
CA VAL A 19 -1.94 10.16 18.90
C VAL A 19 -2.34 9.20 20.03
N ASP A 20 -2.34 9.68 21.28
CA ASP A 20 -2.73 8.92 22.47
C ASP A 20 -4.23 9.00 22.79
N TRP A 21 -5.01 9.74 21.99
CA TRP A 21 -6.43 9.92 22.23
C TRP A 21 -7.26 8.88 21.46
N GLU A 22 -8.14 8.19 22.19
CA GLU A 22 -9.17 7.30 21.64
C GLU A 22 -10.53 7.69 22.19
N GLY A 23 -11.57 7.49 21.37
CA GLY A 23 -12.95 7.77 21.75
C GLY A 23 -13.74 8.48 20.68
N ASN A 24 -14.81 9.15 21.10
CA ASN A 24 -15.74 9.85 20.24
C ASN A 24 -15.87 11.31 20.69
N ALA A 25 -15.55 12.23 19.79
CA ALA A 25 -15.64 13.66 20.00
C ALA A 25 -16.96 14.19 19.42
N GLY A 26 -17.94 14.39 20.29
CA GLY A 26 -19.22 15.04 19.97
C GLY A 26 -20.06 14.33 18.90
N GLY A 27 -19.87 13.03 18.64
CA GLY A 27 -20.51 12.30 17.54
C GLY A 27 -19.95 12.63 16.16
N MET A 28 -18.93 13.48 16.07
CA MET A 28 -18.41 13.99 14.80
C MET A 28 -17.15 13.26 14.37
N VAL A 29 -16.16 13.14 15.25
CA VAL A 29 -14.88 12.47 14.98
C VAL A 29 -14.70 11.34 15.98
N SER A 30 -14.31 10.15 15.53
CA SER A 30 -13.91 9.07 16.44
C SER A 30 -12.60 8.42 16.04
N VAL A 31 -11.79 8.06 17.04
CA VAL A 31 -10.50 7.35 16.91
C VAL A 31 -10.57 6.08 17.75
N GLY A 32 -10.11 4.94 17.21
CA GLY A 32 -10.01 3.69 17.97
C GLY A 32 -11.33 3.02 18.35
N VAL A 33 -12.47 3.54 17.87
CA VAL A 33 -13.79 2.98 18.16
C VAL A 33 -14.16 1.91 17.13
N GLU A 34 -14.13 0.64 17.53
CA GLU A 34 -14.66 -0.45 16.74
C GLU A 34 -16.16 -0.20 16.46
N GLY A 35 -16.53 -0.26 15.20
CA GLY A 35 -17.93 -0.32 14.80
C GLY A 35 -18.07 -1.22 13.59
N GLU A 36 -19.29 -1.69 13.38
CA GLU A 36 -19.61 -2.67 12.35
C GLU A 36 -19.31 -2.09 10.95
N SER A 37 -18.29 -2.64 10.29
CA SER A 37 -17.94 -2.32 8.91
C SER A 37 -18.68 -3.26 7.95
N GLY A 38 -19.50 -2.71 7.04
CA GLY A 38 -20.15 -3.49 5.98
C GLY A 38 -21.27 -2.74 5.25
N LEU A 39 -21.71 -3.25 4.10
CA LEU A 39 -22.88 -2.74 3.35
C LEU A 39 -24.17 -2.73 4.20
N SER A 40 -24.29 -3.64 5.17
CA SER A 40 -25.38 -3.67 6.15
C SER A 40 -25.41 -2.44 7.06
N SER A 41 -24.26 -1.83 7.35
CA SER A 41 -24.13 -0.59 8.12
C SER A 41 -24.65 0.65 7.36
N TRP A 42 -24.72 0.59 6.02
CA TRP A 42 -25.33 1.66 5.21
C TRP A 42 -26.86 1.68 5.28
N PHE A 43 -27.49 0.52 5.52
CA PHE A 43 -28.95 0.38 5.59
C PHE A 43 -29.49 0.18 7.02
N SER A 44 -28.60 0.12 8.01
CA SER A 44 -29.01 -0.02 9.41
C SER A 44 -29.57 1.30 9.94
N LEU A 45 -30.83 1.26 10.36
CA LEU A 45 -31.51 2.32 11.12
C LEU A 45 -31.10 2.34 12.61
N ALA A 46 -30.25 1.41 13.05
CA ALA A 46 -29.75 1.41 14.42
C ALA A 46 -28.83 2.62 14.64
N PRO A 47 -28.99 3.39 15.73
CA PRO A 47 -28.18 4.56 15.98
C PRO A 47 -26.69 4.17 16.04
N ARG A 48 -25.84 4.86 15.29
CA ARG A 48 -24.37 4.79 15.38
C ARG A 48 -23.92 5.38 16.72
N THR A 49 -24.26 4.72 17.82
CA THR A 49 -24.08 5.28 19.17
C THR A 49 -22.62 5.39 19.59
N ARG A 50 -21.71 4.67 18.92
CA ARG A 50 -20.27 4.67 19.23
C ARG A 50 -19.39 5.35 18.18
N GLN A 51 -19.69 5.24 16.89
CA GLN A 51 -18.86 5.83 15.82
C GLN A 51 -19.29 7.25 15.46
N GLY A 52 -18.31 8.13 15.26
CA GLY A 52 -18.54 9.46 14.70
C GLY A 52 -18.83 9.41 13.20
N TRP A 53 -19.30 10.52 12.64
CA TRP A 53 -19.46 10.68 11.19
C TRP A 53 -18.13 10.53 10.42
N TYR A 54 -17.06 11.03 11.03
CA TYR A 54 -15.70 10.92 10.56
C TYR A 54 -14.92 9.95 11.46
N THR A 55 -14.24 8.98 10.85
CA THR A 55 -13.52 7.96 11.59
C THR A 55 -12.04 7.96 11.23
N ILE A 56 -11.19 7.86 12.26
CA ILE A 56 -9.75 7.67 12.12
C ILE A 56 -9.45 6.28 12.65
N ASP A 57 -9.17 5.38 11.72
CA ASP A 57 -8.80 4.01 12.03
C ASP A 57 -7.29 3.89 11.99
N ALA A 58 -6.69 3.42 13.09
CA ALA A 58 -5.25 3.25 13.18
C ALA A 58 -4.71 2.40 12.02
N GLY A 59 -5.49 1.43 11.52
CA GLY A 59 -5.19 0.55 10.39
C GLY A 59 -4.87 1.25 9.08
N ASP A 60 -5.33 2.48 8.91
CA ASP A 60 -5.05 3.27 7.71
C ASP A 60 -3.67 3.89 7.68
N TYR A 61 -2.97 4.01 8.81
CA TYR A 61 -1.78 4.85 8.87
C TYR A 61 -0.48 4.06 9.08
N LEU A 62 0.66 4.62 8.70
CA LEU A 62 1.99 4.01 8.81
C LEU A 62 2.02 2.61 8.14
N GLU A 63 2.34 1.54 8.88
CA GLU A 63 2.19 0.17 8.39
C GLU A 63 0.71 -0.18 8.18
N ARG A 64 0.32 -0.88 7.11
CA ARG A 64 -1.09 -1.18 6.84
C ARG A 64 -1.68 -2.20 7.82
N GLY A 65 -2.92 -1.99 8.26
CA GLY A 65 -3.62 -2.89 9.17
C GLY A 65 -3.19 -2.73 10.63
N ASN A 66 -3.36 -3.78 11.45
CA ASN A 66 -3.05 -3.75 12.88
C ASN A 66 -3.77 -2.63 13.66
N SER A 67 -5.04 -2.36 13.36
CA SER A 67 -5.83 -1.31 14.01
C SER A 67 -5.85 -1.43 15.55
N LYS A 68 -5.73 -2.65 16.08
CA LYS A 68 -5.67 -2.96 17.51
C LYS A 68 -4.47 -2.34 18.25
N LEU A 69 -3.40 -1.96 17.54
CA LEU A 69 -2.24 -1.29 18.15
C LEU A 69 -2.50 0.19 18.47
N GLY A 70 -3.62 0.76 17.99
CA GLY A 70 -3.88 2.19 18.10
C GLY A 70 -2.90 3.04 17.28
N LEU A 71 -3.07 4.36 17.28
CA LEU A 71 -2.14 5.26 16.58
C LEU A 71 -0.76 5.26 17.25
N ARG A 72 -0.73 5.27 18.59
CA ARG A 72 0.50 5.29 19.39
C ARG A 72 1.37 4.06 19.17
N GLY A 73 0.80 2.85 19.31
CA GLY A 73 1.57 1.62 19.14
C GLY A 73 2.12 1.45 17.72
N LYS A 74 1.40 1.93 16.71
CA LYS A 74 1.89 1.95 15.32
C LYS A 74 3.01 2.94 15.10
N LEU A 75 2.91 4.14 15.69
CA LEU A 75 3.99 5.12 15.64
C LEU A 75 5.26 4.58 16.30
N ASP A 76 5.13 3.93 17.47
CA ASP A 76 6.28 3.34 18.17
C ASP A 76 6.93 2.23 17.34
N THR A 77 6.12 1.36 16.74
CA THR A 77 6.60 0.29 15.86
C THR A 77 7.37 0.87 14.67
N TYR A 78 6.83 1.92 14.06
CA TYR A 78 7.51 2.62 12.97
C TYR A 78 8.82 3.27 13.42
N LEU A 79 8.85 3.99 14.53
CA LEU A 79 10.06 4.63 15.05
C LEU A 79 11.16 3.60 15.36
N ARG A 80 10.82 2.48 16.00
CA ARG A 80 11.75 1.36 16.22
C ARG A 80 12.27 0.78 14.89
N SER A 81 11.41 0.68 13.87
CA SER A 81 11.83 0.25 12.53
C SER A 81 12.83 1.20 11.86
N GLN A 82 12.82 2.49 12.24
CA GLN A 82 13.78 3.50 11.82
C GLN A 82 15.01 3.58 12.75
N GLY A 83 15.14 2.68 13.73
CA GLY A 83 16.23 2.68 14.70
C GLY A 83 16.16 3.82 15.73
N THR A 84 14.99 4.41 15.94
CA THR A 84 14.77 5.53 16.87
C THR A 84 13.96 5.07 18.08
N ASP A 85 14.37 5.49 19.28
CA ASP A 85 13.63 5.20 20.51
C ASP A 85 12.33 6.04 20.56
N PRO A 86 11.15 5.40 20.65
CA PRO A 86 9.88 6.12 20.77
C PRO A 86 9.77 7.02 22.01
N THR A 87 10.53 6.74 23.08
CA THR A 87 10.49 7.54 24.31
C THR A 87 10.96 8.99 24.12
N LEU A 88 11.71 9.25 23.03
CA LEU A 88 12.12 10.59 22.64
C LEU A 88 10.95 11.48 22.20
N PHE A 89 9.79 10.89 21.90
CA PHE A 89 8.60 11.61 21.42
C PHE A 89 7.36 11.27 22.25
N PRO A 90 7.32 11.69 23.53
CA PRO A 90 6.22 11.39 24.44
C PRO A 90 4.90 12.04 24.03
N HIS A 91 4.94 13.06 23.16
CA HIS A 91 3.75 13.71 22.64
C HIS A 91 3.75 13.70 21.11
N ALA A 92 2.64 13.27 20.52
CA ALA A 92 2.49 13.22 19.07
C ALA A 92 1.08 13.59 18.62
N TYR A 93 0.98 14.22 17.45
CA TYR A 93 -0.28 14.65 16.84
C TYR A 93 -0.32 14.24 15.38
N LEU A 94 -1.49 13.82 14.92
CA LEU A 94 -1.75 13.46 13.53
C LEU A 94 -2.68 14.50 12.92
N ILE A 95 -2.25 15.13 11.83
CA ILE A 95 -3.10 15.92 10.94
C ILE A 95 -3.35 15.11 9.67
N THR A 96 -4.61 14.81 9.39
CA THR A 96 -4.99 13.85 8.34
C THR A 96 -6.39 14.14 7.77
N ALA A 97 -6.72 13.53 6.63
CA ALA A 97 -8.12 13.34 6.24
C ALA A 97 -8.70 12.09 6.88
N ALA A 98 -9.78 12.27 7.66
CA ALA A 98 -10.53 11.17 8.26
C ALA A 98 -11.41 10.47 7.22
N ARG A 99 -11.76 9.20 7.48
CA ARG A 99 -12.74 8.48 6.68
C ARG A 99 -14.11 9.13 6.85
N PHE A 100 -14.91 9.14 5.79
CA PHE A 100 -16.31 9.53 5.85
C PHE A 100 -17.18 8.41 5.30
N LEU A 101 -18.09 7.87 6.12
CA LEU A 101 -18.95 6.72 5.77
C LEU A 101 -18.16 5.49 5.24
N GLY A 102 -16.93 5.29 5.72
CA GLY A 102 -16.04 4.21 5.29
C GLY A 102 -15.20 4.52 4.04
N TYR A 103 -15.48 5.63 3.33
CA TYR A 103 -14.64 6.09 2.24
C TYR A 103 -13.41 6.83 2.77
N HIS A 104 -12.23 6.48 2.25
CA HIS A 104 -10.96 7.11 2.59
C HIS A 104 -10.16 7.43 1.35
N PHE A 105 -9.83 8.70 1.16
CA PHE A 105 -8.83 9.13 0.19
C PHE A 105 -7.99 10.23 0.82
N ASN A 106 -6.73 9.91 1.09
CA ASN A 106 -5.84 10.79 1.83
C ASN A 106 -4.45 10.86 1.16
N PRO A 107 -4.13 11.95 0.42
CA PRO A 107 -2.87 12.06 -0.30
C PRO A 107 -1.66 12.25 0.64
N VAL A 108 -1.87 12.83 1.83
CA VAL A 108 -0.78 13.03 2.80
C VAL A 108 -1.30 13.17 4.23
N SER A 109 -0.66 12.47 5.16
CA SER A 109 -0.82 12.67 6.61
C SER A 109 0.46 13.27 7.19
N PHE A 110 0.31 14.18 8.17
CA PHE A 110 1.42 14.80 8.88
C PHE A 110 1.40 14.39 10.33
N TRP A 111 2.46 13.72 10.78
CA TRP A 111 2.69 13.41 12.18
C TRP A 111 3.66 14.43 12.74
N TYR A 112 3.26 15.12 13.80
CA TYR A 112 4.08 16.07 14.55
C TYR A 112 4.55 15.37 15.83
N LEU A 113 5.86 15.27 16.02
CA LEU A 113 6.47 14.57 17.14
C LEU A 113 7.20 15.59 18.01
N TYR A 114 6.78 15.67 19.28
CA TYR A 114 7.32 16.60 20.26
C TYR A 114 8.13 15.85 21.30
N ASP A 115 9.25 16.43 21.70
CA ASP A 115 10.09 15.93 22.77
C ASP A 115 9.49 16.16 24.17
N ALA A 116 10.20 15.72 25.21
CA ALA A 116 9.80 15.93 26.60
C ALA A 116 9.71 17.41 27.00
N ASP A 117 10.47 18.28 26.33
CA ASP A 117 10.49 19.72 26.52
C ASP A 117 9.36 20.42 25.72
N ARG A 118 8.45 19.64 25.11
CA ARG A 118 7.30 20.12 24.34
C ARG A 118 7.69 20.95 23.12
N SER A 119 8.84 20.64 22.53
CA SER A 119 9.34 21.25 21.31
C SER A 119 9.19 20.30 20.12
N LEU A 120 8.81 20.82 18.95
CA LEU A 120 8.64 20.03 17.73
C LEU A 120 10.00 19.50 17.25
N ALA A 121 10.30 18.24 17.57
CA ALA A 121 11.61 17.63 17.36
C ALA A 121 11.69 16.84 16.04
N ALA A 122 10.57 16.28 15.58
CA ALA A 122 10.51 15.53 14.32
C ALA A 122 9.12 15.56 13.68
N MET A 123 9.07 15.20 12.41
CA MET A 123 7.82 15.00 11.66
C MET A 123 7.86 13.71 10.85
N ILE A 124 6.72 13.06 10.67
CA ILE A 124 6.56 11.99 9.67
C ILE A 124 5.57 12.45 8.61
N LEU A 125 5.99 12.42 7.34
CA LEU A 125 5.13 12.69 6.20
C LEU A 125 4.76 11.35 5.59
N GLU A 126 3.51 10.96 5.77
CA GLU A 126 2.96 9.77 5.14
C GLU A 126 2.33 10.20 3.82
N VAL A 127 3.01 9.95 2.70
CA VAL A 127 2.55 10.32 1.36
C VAL A 127 1.93 9.10 0.70
N ASN A 128 0.68 9.23 0.25
CA ASN A 128 -0.03 8.19 -0.50
C ASN A 128 -0.21 8.64 -1.96
N ASN A 129 -0.23 7.70 -2.90
CA ASN A 129 -0.53 7.99 -4.31
C ASN A 129 -1.86 7.37 -4.74
N THR A 130 -2.29 7.68 -5.97
CA THR A 130 -3.54 7.17 -6.56
C THR A 130 -3.49 5.68 -6.92
N PHE A 131 -2.37 5.00 -6.68
CA PHE A 131 -2.18 3.56 -6.90
C PHE A 131 -2.26 2.77 -5.60
N ASP A 132 -2.74 3.38 -4.51
CA ASP A 132 -2.77 2.80 -3.17
C ASP A 132 -1.35 2.41 -2.66
N GLU A 133 -0.30 3.12 -3.10
CA GLU A 133 1.03 2.96 -2.52
C GLU A 133 1.28 4.03 -1.47
N ARG A 134 2.21 3.75 -0.55
CA ARG A 134 2.57 4.64 0.55
C ARG A 134 4.08 4.78 0.71
N ARG A 135 4.52 5.99 1.03
CA ARG A 135 5.89 6.27 1.46
C ARG A 135 5.85 7.17 2.69
N MET A 136 6.47 6.72 3.78
CA MET A 136 6.63 7.50 5.00
C MET A 136 8.02 8.14 5.00
N TYR A 137 8.13 9.45 5.22
CA TYR A 137 9.40 10.14 5.38
C TYR A 137 9.53 10.59 6.83
N PHE A 138 10.50 10.03 7.56
CA PHE A 138 10.84 10.48 8.91
C PHE A 138 11.85 11.62 8.82
N LEU A 139 11.47 12.79 9.30
CA LEU A 139 12.24 14.03 9.21
C LEU A 139 12.56 14.49 10.63
N THR A 140 13.83 14.58 10.97
CA THR A 140 14.30 15.17 12.23
C THR A 140 14.65 16.63 12.02
N ALA A 141 14.51 17.45 13.05
CA ALA A 141 14.96 18.83 13.01
C ALA A 141 16.49 18.89 12.80
N ASP A 142 16.95 19.77 11.92
CA ASP A 142 18.38 19.91 11.53
C ASP A 142 19.33 20.24 12.70
N ASN A 143 18.79 20.55 13.89
CA ASN A 143 19.56 20.93 15.07
C ASN A 143 20.35 19.79 15.74
N ASN A 144 20.28 18.53 15.28
CA ASN A 144 21.01 17.44 15.92
C ASN A 144 22.27 17.00 15.15
N ASP A 145 22.25 16.85 13.82
CA ASP A 145 23.40 16.27 13.11
C ASP A 145 24.53 17.27 12.78
N GLU A 146 24.22 18.53 12.49
CA GLU A 146 25.26 19.55 12.24
C GLU A 146 25.86 20.10 13.54
N LEU A 147 25.03 20.30 14.56
CA LEU A 147 25.44 20.75 15.90
C LEU A 147 26.31 19.70 16.60
N VAL A 148 25.94 18.41 16.56
CA VAL A 148 26.77 17.34 17.14
C VAL A 148 28.12 17.22 16.42
N LYS A 149 28.15 17.32 15.09
CA LYS A 149 29.42 17.33 14.32
C LYS A 149 30.32 18.53 14.62
N GLN A 150 29.74 19.71 14.85
CA GLN A 150 30.50 20.91 15.24
C GLN A 150 31.05 20.80 16.68
N ILE A 151 30.30 20.18 17.59
CA ILE A 151 30.67 20.03 19.01
C ILE A 151 31.66 18.88 19.23
N ASP A 152 31.57 17.80 18.44
CA ASP A 152 32.57 16.73 18.45
C ASP A 152 33.95 17.23 18.00
N GLY A 153 34.01 18.26 17.15
CA GLY A 153 35.24 18.93 16.71
C GLY A 153 35.85 19.93 17.71
N LEU A 154 35.17 20.29 18.79
CA LEU A 154 35.66 21.24 19.80
C LEU A 154 36.50 20.53 20.89
N PRO A 155 37.62 21.09 21.36
CA PRO A 155 38.34 20.56 22.52
C PRO A 155 37.55 20.85 23.82
N GLY A 156 37.35 19.83 24.65
CA GLY A 156 36.61 19.96 25.93
C GLY A 156 36.18 18.61 26.50
N SER A 157 35.88 18.56 27.79
CA SER A 157 35.37 17.34 28.45
C SER A 157 33.98 16.98 27.91
N ARG A 158 33.64 15.69 27.92
CA ARG A 158 32.32 15.19 27.47
C ARG A 158 31.16 15.89 28.19
N THR A 159 31.35 16.21 29.47
CA THR A 159 30.38 16.92 30.31
C THR A 159 30.16 18.37 29.88
N ASP A 160 31.22 19.06 29.44
CA ASP A 160 31.14 20.45 28.96
C ASP A 160 30.42 20.51 27.61
N LYS A 161 30.69 19.52 26.74
CA LYS A 161 30.01 19.35 25.46
C LYS A 161 28.51 19.08 25.63
N GLU A 162 28.13 18.21 26.56
CA GLU A 162 26.73 17.91 26.88
C GLU A 162 25.99 19.15 27.44
N GLN A 163 26.63 19.95 28.29
CA GLN A 163 26.06 21.21 28.77
C GLN A 163 25.94 22.27 27.67
N LEU A 164 26.93 22.38 26.77
CA LEU A 164 26.89 23.27 25.60
C LEU A 164 25.76 22.91 24.62
N VAL A 165 25.57 21.61 24.34
CA VAL A 165 24.43 21.11 23.53
C VAL A 165 23.12 21.50 24.19
N THR A 166 23.01 21.31 25.51
CA THR A 166 21.78 21.60 26.27
C THR A 166 21.46 23.10 26.29
N ASN A 167 22.46 23.94 26.54
CA ASN A 167 22.30 25.39 26.52
C ASN A 167 22.01 25.94 25.12
N MET A 168 22.61 25.37 24.06
CA MET A 168 22.33 25.76 22.68
C MET A 168 20.94 25.29 22.20
N ARG A 169 20.45 24.14 22.69
CA ARG A 169 19.06 23.71 22.50
C ARG A 169 18.07 24.68 23.16
N GLN A 170 18.42 25.22 24.33
CA GLN A 170 17.62 26.22 25.04
C GLN A 170 17.72 27.63 24.41
N SER A 171 18.80 27.94 23.68
CA SER A 171 18.99 29.24 23.02
C SER A 171 18.60 29.28 21.54
N ALA A 172 18.24 28.15 20.92
CA ALA A 172 17.67 28.14 19.59
C ALA A 172 16.38 28.98 19.60
N PRO A 173 16.16 29.88 18.62
CA PRO A 173 15.01 30.77 18.65
C PRO A 173 13.74 29.93 18.73
N SER A 174 13.03 30.07 19.85
CA SER A 174 11.68 29.58 20.09
C SER A 174 10.75 30.26 19.08
N GLY A 175 10.72 29.72 17.86
CA GLY A 175 10.21 30.40 16.68
C GLY A 175 9.65 29.44 15.63
N ALA A 176 8.66 28.65 16.05
CA ALA A 176 7.47 28.20 15.31
C ALA A 176 7.59 27.50 13.94
N THR A 177 8.76 27.21 13.37
CA THR A 177 8.84 26.63 12.00
C THR A 177 9.86 25.51 11.86
N PHE A 178 9.39 24.32 11.51
CA PHE A 178 10.17 23.14 11.17
C PHE A 178 10.54 23.14 9.68
N LYS A 179 11.81 22.87 9.35
CA LYS A 179 12.29 22.81 7.96
C LYS A 179 13.11 21.55 7.75
N GLN A 180 12.94 20.91 6.59
CA GLN A 180 13.80 19.82 6.15
C GLN A 180 13.75 19.65 4.63
N SER A 181 14.80 19.09 4.02
CA SER A 181 14.91 18.71 2.62
C SER A 181 15.40 17.26 2.48
N TRP A 182 14.83 16.50 1.55
CA TRP A 182 15.18 15.10 1.31
C TRP A 182 15.01 14.72 -0.17
N PRO A 183 15.70 13.68 -0.65
CA PRO A 183 15.54 13.21 -2.03
C PRO A 183 14.13 12.67 -2.29
N LYS A 184 13.60 12.95 -3.49
CA LYS A 184 12.36 12.33 -3.96
C LYS A 184 12.66 10.91 -4.41
N ASP A 185 11.92 9.94 -3.90
CA ASP A 185 12.01 8.53 -4.29
C ASP A 185 10.63 7.91 -4.58
N PHE A 186 9.55 8.70 -4.45
CA PHE A 186 8.17 8.23 -4.59
C PHE A 186 7.45 8.84 -5.80
N HIS A 187 6.62 8.02 -6.46
CA HIS A 187 5.84 8.42 -7.63
C HIS A 187 4.43 8.84 -7.20
N VAL A 188 4.23 10.14 -7.03
CA VAL A 188 2.94 10.71 -6.60
C VAL A 188 2.09 11.20 -7.77
N SER A 189 2.73 11.58 -8.88
CA SER A 189 2.05 12.21 -10.02
C SER A 189 2.64 11.73 -11.35
N PRO A 190 1.79 11.44 -12.35
CA PRO A 190 2.26 11.08 -13.69
C PRO A 190 3.03 12.21 -14.37
N PHE A 191 2.93 13.47 -13.92
CA PHE A 191 3.64 14.59 -14.56
C PHE A 191 5.03 14.83 -13.98
N ASN A 192 5.45 14.06 -12.98
CA ASN A 192 6.73 14.24 -12.31
C ASN A 192 7.49 12.91 -12.12
N SER A 193 8.67 12.83 -12.72
CA SER A 193 9.65 11.76 -12.46
C SER A 193 9.97 11.63 -10.97
N ARG A 194 10.48 10.47 -10.54
CA ARG A 194 11.03 10.28 -9.18
C ARG A 194 12.31 11.09 -8.90
N LYS A 195 12.98 11.68 -9.90
CA LYS A 195 14.19 12.50 -9.69
C LYS A 195 13.89 13.87 -9.07
N GLY A 196 14.78 14.35 -8.20
CA GLY A 196 14.71 15.66 -7.55
C GLY A 196 14.74 15.55 -6.03
N SER A 197 14.37 16.62 -5.35
CA SER A 197 14.25 16.68 -3.89
C SER A 197 12.95 17.37 -3.47
N TYR A 198 12.45 16.98 -2.32
CA TYR A 198 11.40 17.70 -1.61
C TYR A 198 12.02 18.56 -0.52
N SER A 199 11.37 19.69 -0.22
CA SER A 199 11.62 20.44 1.01
C SER A 199 10.31 20.74 1.71
N LEU A 200 10.26 20.57 3.02
CA LEU A 200 9.16 20.97 3.88
C LEU A 200 9.51 22.25 4.64
N THR A 201 8.51 23.11 4.78
CA THR A 201 8.45 24.15 5.81
C THR A 201 7.09 24.03 6.49
N ALA A 202 7.07 23.64 7.75
CA ALA A 202 5.88 23.41 8.55
C ALA A 202 5.85 24.36 9.75
N SER A 203 4.70 24.97 10.03
CA SER A 203 4.51 25.67 11.29
C SER A 203 4.31 24.66 12.43
N ASP A 204 4.74 25.03 13.63
CA ASP A 204 4.37 24.35 14.86
C ASP A 204 3.05 24.97 15.38
N PRO A 205 1.89 24.29 15.21
CA PRO A 205 0.60 24.82 15.62
C PRO A 205 0.46 24.89 17.15
N LEU A 206 1.27 24.14 17.89
CA LEU A 206 1.20 24.07 19.36
C LEU A 206 2.28 24.94 20.02
N SER A 207 3.11 25.65 19.27
CA SER A 207 4.12 26.57 19.82
C SER A 207 3.48 27.79 20.51
N PRO A 208 4.06 28.29 21.63
CA PRO A 208 5.14 27.69 22.42
C PRO A 208 4.61 26.69 23.47
N LEU A 209 5.46 25.75 23.90
CA LEU A 209 5.21 24.81 25.02
C LEU A 209 3.92 24.00 24.93
N MET A 210 3.51 23.68 23.69
CA MET A 210 2.24 23.01 23.39
C MET A 210 0.98 23.76 23.85
N GLN A 211 1.07 25.07 24.03
CA GLN A 211 -0.06 25.96 24.36
C GLN A 211 -0.71 26.59 23.11
N GLY A 212 -0.16 26.28 21.94
CA GLY A 212 -0.38 27.03 20.72
C GLY A 212 -1.82 27.05 20.21
N THR A 213 -2.20 28.25 19.78
CA THR A 213 -3.36 28.60 18.94
C THR A 213 -2.92 28.81 17.48
N GLY A 214 -1.72 28.31 17.13
CA GLY A 214 -1.06 28.58 15.86
C GLY A 214 -1.73 27.86 14.69
N PRO A 215 -1.68 28.44 13.48
CA PRO A 215 -2.26 27.82 12.30
C PRO A 215 -1.44 26.59 11.88
N VAL A 216 -2.11 25.56 11.35
CA VAL A 216 -1.46 24.42 10.69
C VAL A 216 -1.11 24.82 9.25
N VAL A 217 0.16 25.15 9.01
CA VAL A 217 0.66 25.59 7.70
C VAL A 217 1.82 24.71 7.28
N ASN A 218 1.60 23.87 6.26
CA ASN A 218 2.64 23.01 5.69
C ASN A 218 2.88 23.37 4.23
N THR A 219 4.12 23.70 3.89
CA THR A 219 4.54 24.01 2.53
C THR A 219 5.57 22.99 2.06
N ILE A 220 5.21 22.22 1.03
CA ILE A 220 6.10 21.26 0.38
C ILE A 220 6.51 21.82 -0.99
N ASN A 221 7.80 21.98 -1.20
CA ASN A 221 8.35 22.33 -2.50
C ASN A 221 9.00 21.10 -3.14
N LEU A 222 8.77 20.92 -4.43
CA LEU A 222 9.49 19.95 -5.26
C LEU A 222 10.50 20.70 -6.12
N VAL A 223 11.77 20.35 -5.97
CA VAL A 223 12.88 20.87 -6.77
C VAL A 223 13.36 19.77 -7.71
N SER A 224 13.57 20.12 -8.98
CA SER A 224 14.14 19.21 -9.97
C SER A 224 15.60 18.89 -9.66
N SER A 225 16.15 17.83 -10.25
CA SER A 225 17.58 17.52 -10.17
C SER A 225 18.49 18.61 -10.76
N LYS A 226 17.93 19.59 -11.50
CA LYS A 226 18.66 20.76 -12.03
C LYS A 226 18.48 22.01 -11.17
N GLY A 227 17.93 21.89 -9.95
CA GLY A 227 17.71 23.03 -9.04
C GLY A 227 16.47 23.88 -9.33
N HIS A 228 15.73 23.62 -10.42
CA HIS A 228 14.50 24.37 -10.72
C HIS A 228 13.30 23.89 -9.88
N GLY A 229 12.60 24.82 -9.24
CA GLY A 229 11.32 24.55 -8.58
C GLY A 229 10.25 24.09 -9.56
N LYS A 230 9.62 22.94 -9.29
CA LYS A 230 8.59 22.32 -10.14
C LYS A 230 7.18 22.48 -9.58
N LEU A 231 7.03 22.27 -8.29
CA LEU A 231 5.73 22.26 -7.63
C LEU A 231 5.87 22.86 -6.23
N VAL A 232 4.83 23.57 -5.82
CA VAL A 232 4.66 24.06 -4.45
C VAL A 232 3.26 23.65 -4.03
N ALA A 233 3.17 22.79 -3.01
CA ALA A 233 1.92 22.39 -2.38
C ALA A 233 1.84 23.02 -0.99
N ARG A 234 0.69 23.60 -0.67
CA ARG A 234 0.47 24.27 0.61
C ARG A 234 -0.81 23.77 1.25
N LEU A 235 -0.72 23.32 2.50
CA LEU A 235 -1.86 23.17 3.39
C LEU A 235 -1.91 24.45 4.24
N ILE A 236 -3.00 25.22 4.12
CA ILE A 236 -3.23 26.46 4.86
C ILE A 236 -4.65 26.43 5.44
N PRO A 237 -4.88 27.00 6.63
CA PRO A 237 -6.22 27.09 7.18
C PRO A 237 -7.04 28.16 6.44
N GLU A 238 -8.29 27.84 6.11
CA GLU A 238 -9.25 28.80 5.55
C GLU A 238 -10.03 29.56 6.63
N GLY A 239 -10.03 29.06 7.88
CA GLY A 239 -10.78 29.66 8.99
C GLY A 239 -10.37 29.09 10.35
N ALA A 240 -11.14 29.44 11.37
CA ALA A 240 -10.91 28.96 12.73
C ALA A 240 -11.11 27.43 12.84
N ALA A 241 -10.30 26.80 13.68
CA ALA A 241 -10.45 25.37 13.98
C ALA A 241 -11.79 25.11 14.68
N ILE A 242 -12.48 24.06 14.24
CA ILE A 242 -13.79 23.69 14.79
C ILE A 242 -13.57 22.63 15.87
N ASN A 243 -14.02 22.91 17.10
CA ASN A 243 -14.01 21.93 18.18
C ASN A 243 -15.31 21.10 18.13
N PRO A 244 -15.24 19.78 17.86
CA PRO A 244 -16.42 18.93 17.76
C PRO A 244 -17.22 18.78 19.07
N TYR A 245 -16.59 18.98 20.24
CA TYR A 245 -17.27 18.89 21.54
C TYR A 245 -18.22 20.06 21.79
N THR A 246 -17.91 21.24 21.23
CA THR A 246 -18.68 22.48 21.48
C THR A 246 -19.74 22.71 20.41
N MET A 247 -19.87 21.83 19.42
CA MET A 247 -20.85 21.99 18.34
C MET A 247 -22.27 21.72 18.85
N THR A 248 -23.19 22.67 18.60
CA THR A 248 -24.62 22.47 18.79
C THR A 248 -25.16 21.45 17.78
N PRO A 249 -26.28 20.77 18.04
CA PRO A 249 -26.90 19.86 17.07
C PRO A 249 -27.15 20.50 15.69
N TYR A 250 -27.59 21.75 15.67
CA TYR A 250 -27.77 22.52 14.45
C TYR A 250 -26.44 22.80 13.73
N GLY A 251 -25.39 23.17 14.47
CA GLY A 251 -24.05 23.35 13.92
C GLY A 251 -23.48 22.07 13.30
N LYS A 252 -23.73 20.91 13.92
CA LYS A 252 -23.36 19.60 13.36
C LYS A 252 -24.07 19.32 12.04
N PHE A 253 -25.38 19.59 11.97
CA PHE A 253 -26.16 19.41 10.75
C PHE A 253 -25.63 20.29 9.60
N ILE A 254 -25.42 21.59 9.84
CA ILE A 254 -24.86 22.50 8.82
C ILE A 254 -23.48 22.01 8.36
N PHE A 255 -22.62 21.62 9.29
CA PHE A 255 -21.29 21.13 8.98
C PHE A 255 -21.36 19.89 8.08
N LEU A 256 -22.17 18.89 8.44
CA LEU A 256 -22.34 17.69 7.63
C LEU A 256 -22.90 18.01 6.26
N ALA A 257 -23.95 18.83 6.17
CA ALA A 257 -24.54 19.25 4.90
C ALA A 257 -23.54 19.99 3.99
N SER A 258 -22.57 20.69 4.58
CA SER A 258 -21.55 21.44 3.84
C SER A 258 -20.36 20.58 3.40
N TRP A 259 -19.97 19.58 4.20
CA TRP A 259 -18.70 18.86 4.03
C TRP A 259 -18.82 17.39 3.61
N TRP A 260 -20.02 16.78 3.66
CA TRP A 260 -20.21 15.35 3.36
C TRP A 260 -19.69 14.92 1.98
N TRP A 261 -19.77 15.80 0.98
CA TRP A 261 -19.43 15.50 -0.41
C TRP A 261 -17.95 15.74 -0.75
N VAL A 262 -17.21 16.51 0.06
CA VAL A 262 -15.85 16.97 -0.27
C VAL A 262 -14.88 15.80 -0.41
N GLY A 263 -14.96 14.82 0.50
CA GLY A 263 -14.16 13.59 0.42
C GLY A 263 -14.40 12.84 -0.89
N PHE A 264 -15.66 12.59 -1.25
CA PHE A 264 -16.04 11.88 -2.47
C PHE A 264 -15.62 12.60 -3.76
N LEU A 265 -15.64 13.94 -3.78
CA LEU A 265 -15.20 14.71 -4.95
C LEU A 265 -13.68 14.89 -5.04
N THR A 266 -12.90 14.48 -4.04
CA THR A 266 -11.44 14.64 -4.07
C THR A 266 -10.80 13.85 -5.21
N PHE A 267 -11.13 12.57 -5.37
CA PHE A 267 -10.58 11.76 -6.47
C PHE A 267 -11.05 12.23 -7.87
N PRO A 268 -12.36 12.47 -8.12
CA PRO A 268 -12.81 13.07 -9.37
C PRO A 268 -12.13 14.41 -9.71
N ARG A 269 -11.87 15.27 -8.71
CA ARG A 269 -11.11 16.52 -8.89
C ARG A 269 -9.67 16.23 -9.33
N ILE A 270 -8.99 15.27 -8.72
CA ILE A 270 -7.64 14.87 -9.11
C ILE A 270 -7.62 14.39 -10.57
N VAL A 271 -8.59 13.56 -10.97
CA VAL A 271 -8.70 13.08 -12.36
C VAL A 271 -8.97 14.24 -13.32
N LYS A 272 -9.86 15.17 -12.97
CA LYS A 272 -10.14 16.38 -13.77
C LYS A 272 -8.89 17.23 -13.97
N GLU A 273 -8.13 17.51 -12.91
CA GLU A 273 -6.89 18.29 -13.00
C GLU A 273 -5.83 17.55 -13.80
N ALA A 274 -5.66 16.24 -13.59
CA ALA A 274 -4.75 15.43 -14.39
C ALA A 274 -5.13 15.44 -15.88
N GLY A 275 -6.42 15.33 -16.20
CA GLY A 275 -6.94 15.46 -17.57
C GLY A 275 -6.68 16.84 -18.16
N ALA A 276 -6.84 17.92 -17.40
CA ALA A 276 -6.53 19.27 -17.86
C ALA A 276 -5.02 19.45 -18.15
N LEU A 277 -4.15 18.93 -17.29
CA LEU A 277 -2.69 18.94 -17.51
C LEU A 277 -2.28 18.11 -18.73
N PHE A 278 -2.94 16.97 -18.96
CA PHE A 278 -2.66 16.10 -20.10
C PHE A 278 -3.19 16.68 -21.42
N PHE A 279 -4.51 16.86 -21.55
CA PHE A 279 -5.13 17.23 -22.82
C PHE A 279 -4.94 18.71 -23.18
N ARG A 280 -5.06 19.62 -22.20
CA ARG A 280 -4.98 21.07 -22.49
C ARG A 280 -3.56 21.60 -22.42
N ARG A 281 -2.73 21.07 -21.53
CA ARG A 281 -1.37 21.57 -21.30
C ARG A 281 -0.27 20.70 -21.91
N LYS A 282 -0.62 19.51 -22.44
CA LYS A 282 0.31 18.58 -23.11
C LYS A 282 1.56 18.29 -22.27
N LEU A 283 1.39 18.25 -20.94
CA LEU A 283 2.48 17.88 -20.03
C LEU A 283 2.86 16.43 -20.27
N HIS A 284 4.16 16.15 -20.22
CA HIS A 284 4.67 14.81 -20.41
C HIS A 284 4.22 13.88 -19.27
N VAL A 285 3.76 12.69 -19.65
CA VAL A 285 3.32 11.64 -18.74
C VAL A 285 4.44 10.64 -18.55
N TRP A 286 4.86 10.51 -17.30
CA TRP A 286 5.73 9.48 -16.79
C TRP A 286 4.89 8.28 -16.38
N PHE A 287 5.26 7.10 -16.86
CA PHE A 287 4.64 5.85 -16.45
C PHE A 287 4.90 5.58 -14.96
N ARG A 288 3.91 4.95 -14.30
CA ARG A 288 4.04 4.50 -12.91
C ARG A 288 5.15 3.44 -12.84
N PRO A 289 6.22 3.66 -12.05
CA PRO A 289 7.18 2.62 -11.73
C PRO A 289 6.70 1.76 -10.55
N GLU A 290 7.20 0.53 -10.43
CA GLU A 290 6.93 -0.28 -9.23
C GLU A 290 7.52 0.35 -7.94
N PRO A 291 6.90 0.07 -6.78
CA PRO A 291 7.34 0.58 -5.48
C PRO A 291 8.80 0.26 -5.18
N LEU A 292 9.48 1.13 -4.45
CA LEU A 292 10.81 0.84 -3.93
C LEU A 292 10.73 0.10 -2.60
N LYS A 293 11.87 -0.43 -2.12
CA LYS A 293 11.93 -1.16 -0.85
C LYS A 293 11.57 -0.29 0.37
N GLU A 294 11.68 1.03 0.25
CA GLU A 294 11.29 1.99 1.29
C GLU A 294 9.79 2.34 1.26
N SER A 295 9.10 1.96 0.18
CA SER A 295 7.65 2.14 0.01
C SER A 295 6.87 0.90 0.46
N ILE A 296 5.59 1.10 0.70
CA ILE A 296 4.59 0.06 0.89
C ILE A 296 3.74 0.00 -0.39
N GLY A 297 3.62 -1.20 -0.97
CA GLY A 297 2.77 -1.44 -2.13
C GLY A 297 1.27 -1.31 -1.81
N ARG A 298 0.47 -1.49 -2.86
CA ARG A 298 -1.00 -1.53 -2.76
C ARG A 298 -1.50 -2.71 -1.92
N ASN A 299 -2.75 -2.61 -1.49
CA ASN A 299 -3.46 -3.76 -0.96
C ASN A 299 -3.61 -4.85 -2.04
N ALA A 300 -3.50 -6.10 -1.63
CA ALA A 300 -3.71 -7.27 -2.45
C ALA A 300 -5.19 -7.41 -2.78
N ASP A 301 -5.50 -7.81 -4.01
CA ASP A 301 -6.85 -8.22 -4.37
C ASP A 301 -7.18 -9.62 -3.79
N VAL A 302 -8.42 -10.08 -3.96
CA VAL A 302 -8.88 -11.36 -3.42
C VAL A 302 -8.05 -12.54 -3.92
N THR A 303 -7.60 -12.51 -5.17
CA THR A 303 -6.82 -13.60 -5.78
C THR A 303 -5.39 -13.60 -5.23
N GLU A 304 -4.77 -12.43 -5.11
CA GLU A 304 -3.45 -12.27 -4.51
C GLU A 304 -3.44 -12.66 -3.02
N LEU A 305 -4.49 -12.30 -2.27
CA LEU A 305 -4.70 -12.72 -0.88
C LEU A 305 -4.80 -14.25 -0.74
N GLN A 306 -5.38 -14.94 -1.74
CA GLN A 306 -5.48 -16.40 -1.76
C GLN A 306 -4.16 -17.08 -2.14
N LEU A 307 -3.36 -16.46 -3.01
CA LEU A 307 -2.09 -16.99 -3.48
C LEU A 307 -0.92 -16.76 -2.52
N GLU A 308 -0.89 -15.62 -1.82
CA GLU A 308 0.18 -15.28 -0.86
C GLU A 308 0.48 -16.40 0.15
N PRO A 309 -0.50 -16.97 0.89
CA PRO A 309 -0.21 -17.97 1.90
C PRO A 309 0.33 -19.27 1.30
N ILE A 310 -0.05 -19.59 0.05
CA ILE A 310 0.45 -20.75 -0.69
C ILE A 310 1.89 -20.50 -1.14
N PHE A 311 2.17 -19.32 -1.70
CA PHE A 311 3.52 -18.91 -2.07
C PHE A 311 4.45 -18.87 -0.85
N ARG A 312 4.00 -18.35 0.28
CA ARG A 312 4.75 -18.32 1.54
C ARG A 312 5.18 -19.72 1.98
N ARG A 313 4.26 -20.70 1.97
CA ARG A 313 4.59 -22.10 2.30
C ARG A 313 5.52 -22.73 1.27
N TYR A 314 5.31 -22.43 -0.01
CA TYR A 314 6.21 -22.85 -1.08
C TYR A 314 7.64 -22.30 -0.89
N LEU A 315 7.78 -21.00 -0.60
CA LEU A 315 9.07 -20.37 -0.32
C LEU A 315 9.74 -21.02 0.90
N ARG A 316 8.99 -21.26 1.98
CA ARG A 316 9.50 -21.98 3.16
C ARG A 316 10.04 -23.35 2.78
N HIS A 317 9.30 -24.12 1.99
CA HIS A 317 9.73 -25.42 1.49
C HIS A 317 11.04 -25.35 0.69
N LEU A 318 11.21 -24.32 -0.16
CA LEU A 318 12.47 -24.09 -0.87
C LEU A 318 13.62 -23.78 0.08
N VAL A 319 13.40 -22.92 1.08
CA VAL A 319 14.41 -22.55 2.09
C VAL A 319 14.83 -23.75 2.94
N GLU A 320 13.87 -24.59 3.36
CA GLU A 320 14.14 -25.83 4.09
C GLU A 320 15.02 -26.81 3.31
N GLN A 321 14.89 -26.82 1.97
CA GLN A 321 15.69 -27.64 1.05
C GLN A 321 17.00 -26.98 0.61
N SER A 322 17.37 -25.85 1.20
CA SER A 322 18.64 -25.17 0.90
C SER A 322 19.83 -26.12 1.06
N THR A 323 20.76 -26.03 0.12
CA THR A 323 22.02 -26.80 0.15
C THR A 323 23.05 -26.25 1.12
N VAL A 324 22.78 -25.08 1.72
CA VAL A 324 23.66 -24.38 2.66
C VAL A 324 22.86 -23.88 3.88
N PRO A 325 23.49 -23.71 5.06
CA PRO A 325 22.88 -23.04 6.21
C PRO A 325 22.45 -21.61 5.84
N LEU A 326 21.14 -21.39 5.80
CA LEU A 326 20.51 -20.16 5.35
C LEU A 326 19.30 -19.77 6.22
N THR A 327 19.15 -18.48 6.44
CA THR A 327 18.00 -17.83 7.07
C THR A 327 17.40 -16.78 6.13
N VAL A 328 16.11 -16.89 5.84
CA VAL A 328 15.38 -15.97 4.96
C VAL A 328 14.30 -15.22 5.73
N LYS A 329 14.43 -13.89 5.83
CA LYS A 329 13.39 -13.00 6.35
C LYS A 329 12.44 -12.61 5.22
N TYR A 330 11.26 -13.21 5.20
CA TYR A 330 10.22 -12.98 4.19
C TYR A 330 9.25 -11.87 4.62
N ILE A 331 9.14 -10.82 3.80
CA ILE A 331 8.26 -9.67 4.02
C ILE A 331 7.19 -9.66 2.92
N PRO A 332 5.92 -9.96 3.24
CA PRO A 332 4.83 -9.93 2.26
C PRO A 332 4.43 -8.49 1.89
N SER A 333 3.80 -8.32 0.72
CA SER A 333 3.18 -7.05 0.31
C SER A 333 1.66 -7.14 0.26
N GLY A 334 0.98 -6.07 0.70
CA GLY A 334 -0.44 -5.84 0.50
C GLY A 334 -1.38 -6.79 1.23
N VAL A 335 -0.88 -7.55 2.22
CA VAL A 335 -1.72 -8.42 3.06
C VAL A 335 -1.75 -7.87 4.48
N PRO A 336 -2.74 -7.02 4.82
CA PRO A 336 -2.79 -6.34 6.11
C PRO A 336 -2.83 -7.33 7.28
N GLY A 337 -2.05 -7.04 8.33
CA GLY A 337 -2.03 -7.83 9.56
C GLY A 337 -1.21 -9.12 9.51
N ILE A 338 -0.59 -9.46 8.38
CA ILE A 338 0.34 -10.59 8.33
C ILE A 338 1.77 -10.13 8.59
N ALA A 339 2.38 -10.70 9.63
CA ALA A 339 3.74 -10.38 10.05
C ALA A 339 4.80 -10.92 9.07
N THR A 340 5.97 -10.28 9.15
CA THR A 340 7.23 -10.79 8.58
C THR A 340 7.53 -12.17 9.15
N GLU A 341 7.96 -13.09 8.31
CA GLU A 341 8.30 -14.46 8.71
C GLU A 341 9.80 -14.71 8.60
N LEU A 342 10.38 -15.35 9.62
CA LEU A 342 11.76 -15.84 9.58
C LEU A 342 11.74 -17.33 9.20
N MET A 343 12.24 -17.65 8.01
CA MET A 343 12.35 -19.02 7.49
C MET A 343 13.78 -19.51 7.63
N ILE A 344 13.97 -20.69 8.22
CA ILE A 344 15.30 -21.23 8.53
C ILE A 344 15.47 -22.58 7.81
N SER A 345 16.56 -22.73 7.07
CA SER A 345 16.93 -23.99 6.40
C SER A 345 17.22 -25.11 7.40
N ARG A 346 17.07 -26.39 6.98
CA ARG A 346 17.35 -27.55 7.85
C ARG A 346 18.79 -27.57 8.36
N LEU A 347 19.75 -27.24 7.50
CA LEU A 347 21.17 -27.21 7.87
C LEU A 347 21.51 -26.12 8.91
N ALA A 348 20.81 -24.98 8.86
CA ALA A 348 20.97 -23.93 9.86
C ALA A 348 20.29 -24.27 11.20
N GLN A 349 19.17 -25.01 11.18
CA GLN A 349 18.51 -25.50 12.40
C GLN A 349 19.39 -26.49 13.16
N ASP A 350 20.14 -27.33 12.44
CA ASP A 350 21.05 -28.32 13.02
C ASP A 350 22.33 -27.71 13.66
N GLY A 351 22.45 -26.37 13.67
CA GLY A 351 23.58 -25.66 14.28
C GLY A 351 24.92 -25.80 13.53
N LYS A 352 24.89 -26.35 12.31
CA LYS A 352 26.10 -26.55 11.51
C LYS A 352 26.48 -25.27 10.75
N GLY A 353 27.28 -24.43 11.40
CA GLY A 353 27.93 -23.27 10.78
C GLY A 353 27.13 -21.97 10.87
N LYS A 354 27.78 -20.86 10.49
CA LYS A 354 27.17 -19.53 10.44
C LYS A 354 26.18 -19.49 9.28
N ALA A 355 24.90 -19.29 9.55
CA ALA A 355 23.87 -19.19 8.53
C ALA A 355 23.94 -17.83 7.83
N ASP A 356 23.88 -17.85 6.50
CA ASP A 356 23.73 -16.62 5.71
C ASP A 356 22.33 -16.03 5.92
N GLU A 357 22.22 -14.70 5.94
CA GLU A 357 20.93 -14.01 6.10
C GLU A 357 20.51 -13.29 4.82
N ILE A 358 19.28 -13.56 4.37
CA ILE A 358 18.67 -12.92 3.21
C ILE A 358 17.34 -12.29 3.61
N VAL A 359 17.08 -11.07 3.16
CA VAL A 359 15.75 -10.46 3.20
C VAL A 359 15.09 -10.65 1.85
N PHE A 360 13.95 -11.34 1.82
CA PHE A 360 13.10 -11.48 0.63
C PHE A 360 11.85 -10.62 0.82
N LYS A 361 11.80 -9.45 0.17
CA LYS A 361 10.69 -8.50 0.29
C LYS A 361 9.89 -8.47 -1.00
N VAL A 362 8.59 -8.72 -0.91
CA VAL A 362 7.66 -8.43 -1.99
C VAL A 362 7.36 -6.93 -1.99
N LEU A 363 7.46 -6.27 -3.15
CA LEU A 363 7.25 -4.82 -3.29
C LEU A 363 5.81 -4.48 -3.68
N THR A 364 5.16 -5.40 -4.41
CA THR A 364 3.77 -5.26 -4.85
C THR A 364 3.08 -6.64 -4.84
N PRO A 365 1.80 -6.74 -4.45
CA PRO A 365 1.06 -8.01 -4.47
C PRO A 365 0.96 -8.66 -5.85
N ALA A 366 1.13 -7.86 -6.92
CA ALA A 366 1.17 -8.35 -8.30
C ALA A 366 2.22 -9.44 -8.52
N PHE A 367 3.25 -9.52 -7.66
CA PHE A 367 4.18 -10.64 -7.66
C PHE A 367 3.48 -12.00 -7.53
N TYR A 368 2.50 -12.16 -6.65
CA TYR A 368 1.87 -13.46 -6.40
C TYR A 368 1.05 -13.93 -7.60
N SER A 369 0.29 -13.02 -8.20
CA SER A 369 -0.50 -13.31 -9.41
C SER A 369 0.41 -13.55 -10.61
N ARG A 370 1.56 -12.88 -10.72
CA ARG A 370 2.54 -13.12 -11.80
C ARG A 370 3.35 -14.40 -11.62
N PHE A 371 3.70 -14.77 -10.38
CA PHE A 371 4.57 -15.90 -10.09
C PHE A 371 4.04 -17.23 -10.68
N VAL A 372 2.72 -17.44 -10.61
CA VAL A 372 2.06 -18.67 -11.10
C VAL A 372 2.08 -18.83 -12.62
N HIS A 373 2.40 -17.78 -13.36
CA HIS A 373 2.55 -17.81 -14.83
C HIS A 373 3.92 -18.36 -15.28
N TYR A 374 4.90 -18.42 -14.39
CA TYR A 374 6.21 -18.97 -14.70
C TYR A 374 6.22 -20.50 -14.58
N ALA A 375 6.94 -21.15 -15.49
CA ALA A 375 7.16 -22.60 -15.46
C ALA A 375 8.24 -22.99 -14.44
N HIS A 376 9.25 -22.14 -14.26
CA HIS A 376 10.38 -22.37 -13.35
C HIS A 376 10.46 -21.25 -12.31
N ASP A 377 10.59 -21.62 -11.04
CA ASP A 377 10.79 -20.70 -9.92
C ASP A 377 12.08 -19.89 -10.04
N PHE A 378 13.17 -20.50 -10.52
CA PHE A 378 14.41 -19.79 -10.83
C PHE A 378 14.16 -18.64 -11.82
N GLU A 379 13.52 -18.93 -12.95
CA GLU A 379 13.18 -17.88 -13.93
C GLU A 379 12.28 -16.81 -13.30
N ALA A 380 11.24 -17.23 -12.57
CA ALA A 380 10.28 -16.34 -11.94
C ALA A 380 10.96 -15.33 -11.02
N VAL A 381 11.78 -15.80 -10.07
CA VAL A 381 12.43 -14.93 -9.09
C VAL A 381 13.39 -13.96 -9.76
N PHE A 382 14.22 -14.40 -10.71
CA PHE A 382 15.17 -13.50 -11.37
C PHE A 382 14.50 -12.49 -12.31
N CYS A 383 13.47 -12.88 -13.05
CA CYS A 383 12.69 -11.96 -13.89
C CYS A 383 11.95 -10.92 -13.03
N GLU A 384 11.30 -11.36 -11.95
CA GLU A 384 10.58 -10.46 -11.05
C GLU A 384 11.51 -9.56 -10.23
N LEU A 385 12.75 -9.98 -9.95
CA LEU A 385 13.77 -9.16 -9.30
C LEU A 385 14.39 -8.11 -10.24
N GLN A 386 14.86 -8.53 -11.43
CA GLN A 386 15.68 -7.68 -12.30
C GLN A 386 14.88 -6.97 -13.38
N GLU A 387 13.90 -7.65 -13.99
CA GLU A 387 13.18 -7.13 -15.15
C GLU A 387 11.94 -6.33 -14.72
N SER A 388 11.05 -6.96 -13.94
CA SER A 388 9.76 -6.39 -13.50
C SER A 388 9.84 -5.64 -12.17
N CYS A 389 10.83 -5.95 -11.33
CA CYS A 389 11.05 -5.32 -10.01
C CYS A 389 9.81 -5.34 -9.10
N THR A 390 9.13 -6.48 -9.02
CA THR A 390 8.01 -6.69 -8.10
C THR A 390 8.47 -7.24 -6.74
N ILE A 391 9.76 -7.62 -6.64
CA ILE A 391 10.43 -8.07 -5.40
C ILE A 391 11.78 -7.35 -5.22
N TRP A 392 12.27 -7.34 -3.99
CA TRP A 392 13.62 -6.93 -3.62
C TRP A 392 14.26 -7.99 -2.73
N VAL A 393 15.52 -8.32 -3.01
CA VAL A 393 16.31 -9.31 -2.26
C VAL A 393 17.63 -8.66 -1.83
N SER A 394 18.02 -8.82 -0.57
CA SER A 394 19.22 -8.17 -0.02
C SER A 394 20.54 -8.72 -0.60
N HIS A 395 20.63 -10.04 -0.76
CA HIS A 395 21.81 -10.78 -1.26
C HIS A 395 21.39 -11.70 -2.43
N PRO A 396 21.12 -11.14 -3.64
CA PRO A 396 20.62 -11.92 -4.78
C PRO A 396 21.52 -13.08 -5.23
N GLU A 397 22.83 -12.97 -5.00
CA GLU A 397 23.84 -13.99 -5.29
C GLU A 397 23.62 -15.30 -4.53
N LEU A 398 22.86 -15.27 -3.43
CA LEU A 398 22.52 -16.44 -2.63
C LEU A 398 21.23 -17.14 -3.09
N LEU A 399 20.41 -16.52 -3.97
CA LEU A 399 19.18 -17.12 -4.48
C LEU A 399 19.37 -18.52 -5.12
N PRO A 400 20.42 -18.78 -5.91
CA PRO A 400 20.64 -20.10 -6.50
C PRO A 400 20.88 -21.23 -5.47
N ARG A 401 21.13 -20.90 -4.20
CA ARG A 401 21.38 -21.89 -3.14
C ARG A 401 20.12 -22.62 -2.67
N PHE A 402 18.96 -22.00 -2.81
CA PHE A 402 17.66 -22.54 -2.39
C PHE A 402 16.59 -22.50 -3.49
N VAL A 403 16.68 -21.57 -4.44
CA VAL A 403 15.92 -21.61 -5.71
C VAL A 403 16.77 -22.39 -6.71
N LEU A 404 16.71 -23.71 -6.65
CA LEU A 404 17.59 -24.58 -7.44
C LEU A 404 17.12 -24.61 -8.91
N LYS A 405 18.08 -24.59 -9.84
CA LYS A 405 17.82 -24.86 -11.27
C LYS A 405 17.54 -26.36 -11.48
N LYS A 406 16.43 -26.85 -10.93
CA LYS A 406 15.95 -28.23 -11.13
C LYS A 406 15.07 -28.28 -12.37
N PRO A 407 15.12 -29.38 -13.15
CA PRO A 407 14.14 -29.59 -14.20
C PRO A 407 12.75 -29.66 -13.57
N SER A 408 11.75 -29.12 -14.27
CA SER A 408 10.37 -29.20 -13.80
C SER A 408 9.98 -30.66 -13.53
N PRO A 409 9.33 -30.93 -12.40
CA PRO A 409 8.95 -32.28 -12.01
C PRO A 409 7.88 -32.86 -12.96
N THR A 410 7.80 -34.18 -13.02
CA THR A 410 6.71 -34.87 -13.73
C THR A 410 5.41 -34.74 -12.95
N LEU A 411 4.27 -34.67 -13.65
CA LEU A 411 2.97 -34.62 -13.02
C LEU A 411 2.67 -35.96 -12.34
N ALA A 412 2.70 -35.98 -11.01
CA ALA A 412 2.28 -37.09 -10.17
C ALA A 412 1.00 -36.69 -9.44
N SER A 413 -0.13 -37.32 -9.80
CA SER A 413 -1.46 -37.01 -9.25
C SER A 413 -2.13 -38.26 -8.69
N SER A 414 -2.82 -38.12 -7.56
CA SER A 414 -3.57 -39.18 -6.90
C SER A 414 -4.86 -39.60 -7.63
N ASN A 415 -5.48 -38.69 -8.38
CA ASN A 415 -6.74 -38.98 -9.10
C ASN A 415 -6.78 -38.30 -10.48
N TYR A 416 -7.64 -38.81 -11.36
CA TYR A 416 -7.80 -38.34 -12.75
C TYR A 416 -8.32 -36.90 -12.85
N ALA A 417 -9.18 -36.47 -11.91
CA ALA A 417 -9.69 -35.11 -11.92
C ALA A 417 -8.57 -34.09 -11.67
N GLU A 418 -7.73 -34.31 -10.65
CA GLU A 418 -6.54 -33.50 -10.37
C GLU A 418 -5.59 -33.50 -11.56
N PHE A 419 -5.34 -34.66 -12.18
CA PHE A 419 -4.53 -34.74 -13.40
C PHE A 419 -5.06 -33.80 -14.49
N ALA A 420 -6.36 -33.89 -14.81
CA ALA A 420 -7.00 -33.08 -15.83
C ALA A 420 -6.89 -31.57 -15.53
N TYR A 421 -7.13 -31.15 -14.29
CA TYR A 421 -7.02 -29.74 -13.89
C TYR A 421 -5.60 -29.20 -14.10
N PHE A 422 -4.58 -29.87 -13.58
CA PHE A 422 -3.21 -29.39 -13.71
C PHE A 422 -2.69 -29.48 -15.14
N LYS A 423 -3.23 -30.39 -15.96
CA LYS A 423 -3.01 -30.38 -17.41
C LYS A 423 -3.63 -29.18 -18.11
N ILE A 424 -4.84 -28.78 -17.72
CA ILE A 424 -5.47 -27.55 -18.21
C ILE A 424 -4.63 -26.33 -17.81
N LEU A 425 -4.19 -26.24 -16.55
CA LEU A 425 -3.33 -25.15 -16.09
C LEU A 425 -2.01 -25.09 -16.89
N GLN A 426 -1.37 -26.25 -17.09
CA GLN A 426 -0.16 -26.36 -17.91
C GLN A 426 -0.39 -25.84 -19.35
N TYR A 427 -1.51 -26.22 -19.98
CA TYR A 427 -1.84 -25.80 -21.35
C TYR A 427 -2.22 -24.32 -21.46
N LEU A 428 -2.82 -23.77 -20.40
CA LEU A 428 -3.25 -22.38 -20.37
C LEU A 428 -2.12 -21.40 -20.01
N ARG A 429 -1.07 -21.87 -19.33
CA ARG A 429 0.03 -21.04 -18.82
C ARG A 429 0.78 -20.31 -19.95
N VAL A 430 0.93 -19.00 -19.79
CA VAL A 430 1.71 -18.12 -20.65
C VAL A 430 2.60 -17.26 -19.78
N ARG A 431 3.87 -17.09 -20.18
CA ARG A 431 4.84 -16.25 -19.46
C ARG A 431 4.28 -14.82 -19.38
N PRO A 432 4.32 -14.17 -18.21
CA PRO A 432 3.75 -12.84 -18.08
C PRO A 432 4.62 -11.83 -18.83
N GLU A 433 3.97 -10.83 -19.43
CA GLU A 433 4.69 -9.73 -20.07
C GLU A 433 5.58 -8.99 -19.06
N ARG A 434 6.68 -8.45 -19.57
CA ARG A 434 7.62 -7.66 -18.77
C ARG A 434 6.98 -6.31 -18.44
N ILE A 435 7.06 -5.90 -17.17
CA ILE A 435 6.64 -4.55 -16.78
C ILE A 435 7.62 -3.53 -17.36
N VAL A 436 7.15 -2.74 -18.33
CA VAL A 436 7.97 -1.74 -19.03
C VAL A 436 8.33 -0.58 -18.11
N ARG A 437 9.61 -0.20 -18.10
CA ARG A 437 10.16 0.89 -17.26
C ARG A 437 10.89 1.94 -18.12
N PRO A 438 10.21 2.95 -18.65
CA PRO A 438 10.92 4.05 -19.30
C PRO A 438 11.66 4.88 -18.24
N LEU A 439 12.99 4.75 -18.22
CA LEU A 439 13.88 5.40 -17.24
C LEU A 439 14.05 6.91 -17.49
N THR A 440 13.74 7.38 -18.70
CA THR A 440 13.87 8.79 -19.14
C THR A 440 12.83 9.15 -20.19
N SER A 441 12.50 10.45 -20.27
CA SER A 441 11.53 11.02 -21.23
C SER A 441 11.89 10.86 -22.71
N SER A 442 13.15 10.54 -23.02
CA SER A 442 13.65 10.28 -24.39
C SER A 442 13.77 8.80 -24.72
N ALA A 443 13.59 7.91 -23.73
CA ALA A 443 13.46 6.49 -23.98
C ALA A 443 12.01 6.23 -24.40
N ALA A 444 11.63 6.74 -25.58
CA ALA A 444 10.59 6.09 -26.35
C ALA A 444 10.96 4.61 -26.41
N VAL A 445 9.94 3.75 -26.30
CA VAL A 445 10.01 2.30 -26.39
C VAL A 445 11.07 1.93 -27.43
N SER A 446 12.28 1.58 -26.97
CA SER A 446 13.22 0.93 -27.85
C SER A 446 12.65 -0.46 -28.05
N GLU A 447 11.86 -0.64 -29.10
CA GLU A 447 11.45 -1.93 -29.69
C GLU A 447 12.68 -2.73 -30.19
N GLY A 448 13.81 -2.69 -29.47
CA GLY A 448 15.12 -3.09 -30.02
C GLY A 448 16.10 -3.67 -29.01
N GLY A 449 15.69 -4.00 -27.78
CA GLY A 449 16.34 -5.12 -27.08
C GLY A 449 15.73 -6.40 -27.64
N PRO A 450 16.47 -7.51 -27.85
CA PRO A 450 15.90 -8.69 -28.48
C PRO A 450 14.61 -9.00 -27.75
N GLU A 451 13.48 -8.95 -28.47
CA GLU A 451 12.29 -9.65 -28.05
C GLU A 451 12.80 -11.05 -27.77
N ARG A 452 12.96 -11.40 -26.49
CA ARG A 452 13.04 -12.80 -26.11
C ARG A 452 11.67 -13.30 -26.49
N LEU A 453 11.55 -13.73 -27.76
CA LEU A 453 10.41 -14.42 -28.34
C LEU A 453 9.76 -15.18 -27.21
N ALA A 454 8.49 -14.86 -26.91
CA ALA A 454 7.75 -15.53 -25.85
C ALA A 454 7.98 -17.02 -26.01
N VAL A 455 8.84 -17.60 -25.16
CA VAL A 455 9.22 -19.00 -25.30
C VAL A 455 7.93 -19.76 -25.09
N ASP A 456 7.53 -20.54 -26.09
CA ASP A 456 6.30 -21.32 -25.99
C ASP A 456 6.47 -22.37 -24.88
N ILE A 457 5.99 -22.02 -23.68
CA ILE A 457 6.13 -22.83 -22.49
C ILE A 457 5.11 -23.98 -22.41
N ARG A 458 4.22 -24.15 -23.40
CA ARG A 458 3.14 -25.17 -23.36
C ARG A 458 3.69 -26.60 -23.39
N ASN A 459 4.88 -26.80 -23.95
CA ASN A 459 5.55 -28.11 -23.99
C ASN A 459 6.38 -28.41 -22.72
N PHE A 460 6.49 -27.47 -21.78
CA PHE A 460 7.21 -27.68 -20.54
C PHE A 460 6.37 -28.46 -19.55
N ARG A 461 7.02 -29.28 -18.70
CA ARG A 461 6.34 -29.99 -17.59
C ARG A 461 5.67 -28.99 -16.63
N ILE A 462 4.88 -29.51 -15.69
CA ILE A 462 4.17 -28.68 -14.70
C ILE A 462 5.12 -27.75 -13.93
N SER A 463 4.62 -26.60 -13.47
CA SER A 463 5.45 -25.67 -12.70
C SER A 463 5.94 -26.29 -11.39
N SER A 464 7.11 -25.87 -10.92
CA SER A 464 7.63 -26.25 -9.60
C SER A 464 6.60 -25.98 -8.49
N MET A 465 5.87 -24.86 -8.58
CA MET A 465 4.83 -24.51 -7.61
C MET A 465 3.60 -25.42 -7.73
N ASP A 466 3.17 -25.75 -8.96
CA ASP A 466 2.06 -26.70 -9.19
C ASP A 466 2.36 -28.06 -8.56
N ALA A 467 3.59 -28.55 -8.75
CA ALA A 467 4.03 -29.82 -8.22
C ALA A 467 4.11 -29.82 -6.69
N TYR A 468 4.59 -28.71 -6.11
CA TYR A 468 4.57 -28.53 -4.66
C TYR A 468 3.13 -28.58 -4.13
N VAL A 469 2.20 -27.82 -4.73
CA VAL A 469 0.79 -27.79 -4.32
C VAL A 469 0.15 -29.18 -4.43
N LEU A 470 0.45 -29.92 -5.49
CA LEU A 470 -0.04 -31.28 -5.66
C LEU A 470 0.45 -32.25 -4.58
N ALA A 471 1.74 -32.15 -4.22
CA ALA A 471 2.38 -33.10 -3.32
C ALA A 471 2.23 -32.77 -1.83
N HIS A 472 2.13 -31.50 -1.45
CA HIS A 472 2.26 -31.06 -0.05
C HIS A 472 1.05 -30.31 0.51
N GLU A 473 0.15 -29.78 -0.32
CA GLU A 473 -0.98 -28.96 0.17
C GLU A 473 -2.24 -29.79 0.43
N THR A 474 -3.11 -29.26 1.31
CA THR A 474 -4.40 -29.89 1.66
C THR A 474 -5.40 -29.79 0.51
N GLY A 475 -6.45 -30.62 0.51
CA GLY A 475 -7.49 -30.58 -0.53
C GLY A 475 -8.16 -29.21 -0.69
N GLN A 476 -8.37 -28.49 0.42
CA GLN A 476 -8.92 -27.12 0.40
C GLN A 476 -7.93 -26.12 -0.24
N ALA A 477 -6.66 -26.13 0.17
CA ALA A 477 -5.64 -25.25 -0.40
C ALA A 477 -5.44 -25.53 -1.90
N LYS A 478 -5.46 -26.81 -2.31
CA LYS A 478 -5.45 -27.19 -3.73
C LYS A 478 -6.65 -26.65 -4.49
N ALA A 479 -7.86 -26.66 -3.89
CA ALA A 479 -9.06 -26.11 -4.53
C ALA A 479 -8.95 -24.59 -4.73
N VAL A 480 -8.49 -23.87 -3.71
CA VAL A 480 -8.26 -22.41 -3.76
C VAL A 480 -7.18 -22.05 -4.79
N TYR A 481 -6.08 -22.80 -4.82
CA TYR A 481 -5.02 -22.60 -5.82
C TYR A 481 -5.57 -22.79 -7.23
N ARG A 482 -6.23 -23.92 -7.51
CA ARG A 482 -6.78 -24.24 -8.83
C ARG A 482 -7.76 -23.17 -9.31
N SER A 483 -8.69 -22.74 -8.46
CA SER A 483 -9.67 -21.73 -8.84
C SER A 483 -9.03 -20.36 -9.07
N SER A 484 -8.05 -19.97 -8.25
CA SER A 484 -7.30 -18.71 -8.38
C SER A 484 -6.48 -18.65 -9.66
N VAL A 485 -5.67 -19.69 -9.92
CA VAL A 485 -4.79 -19.74 -11.10
C VAL A 485 -5.60 -19.87 -12.39
N LEU A 486 -6.64 -20.71 -12.40
CA LEU A 486 -7.53 -20.81 -13.56
C LEU A 486 -8.21 -19.47 -13.86
N LYS A 487 -8.65 -18.74 -12.82
CA LYS A 487 -9.23 -17.40 -12.97
C LYS A 487 -8.25 -16.43 -13.62
N LEU A 488 -7.00 -16.38 -13.16
CA LEU A 488 -5.96 -15.54 -13.74
C LEU A 488 -5.71 -15.88 -15.22
N PHE A 489 -5.57 -17.16 -15.53
CA PHE A 489 -5.29 -17.60 -16.90
C PHE A 489 -6.46 -17.36 -17.85
N LEU A 490 -7.70 -17.50 -17.37
CA LEU A 490 -8.88 -17.11 -18.16
C LEU A 490 -8.91 -15.60 -18.36
N ALA A 491 -8.64 -14.81 -17.32
CA ALA A 491 -8.63 -13.35 -17.42
C ALA A 491 -7.63 -12.87 -18.49
N ASP A 492 -6.42 -13.45 -18.55
CA ASP A 492 -5.43 -13.13 -19.58
C ASP A 492 -5.93 -13.40 -21.01
N ARG A 493 -6.77 -14.43 -21.21
CA ARG A 493 -7.22 -14.82 -22.55
C ARG A 493 -8.48 -14.14 -23.03
N ILE A 494 -9.44 -13.88 -22.13
CA ILE A 494 -10.77 -13.36 -22.52
C ILE A 494 -11.08 -11.98 -21.94
N ALA A 495 -10.34 -11.53 -20.92
CA ALA A 495 -10.62 -10.28 -20.20
C ALA A 495 -9.39 -9.36 -20.10
N LEU A 496 -8.47 -9.40 -21.07
CA LEU A 496 -7.28 -8.53 -21.15
C LEU A 496 -6.41 -8.54 -19.87
N GLY A 497 -6.36 -9.68 -19.17
CA GLY A 497 -5.64 -9.84 -17.89
C GLY A 497 -6.33 -9.20 -16.69
N MET A 498 -7.53 -8.63 -16.85
CA MET A 498 -8.27 -7.97 -15.78
C MET A 498 -9.30 -8.92 -15.16
N VAL A 499 -8.97 -9.43 -13.96
CA VAL A 499 -9.90 -10.27 -13.18
C VAL A 499 -11.26 -9.60 -12.93
N PRO A 500 -11.36 -8.29 -12.59
CA PRO A 500 -12.66 -7.64 -12.42
C PRO A 500 -13.52 -7.63 -13.69
N LEU A 501 -12.90 -7.53 -14.87
CA LEU A 501 -13.61 -7.58 -16.14
C LEU A 501 -14.18 -8.98 -16.39
N LEU A 502 -13.38 -10.03 -16.12
CA LEU A 502 -13.85 -11.42 -16.21
C LEU A 502 -15.05 -11.68 -15.29
N GLU A 503 -15.04 -11.13 -14.08
CA GLU A 503 -16.15 -11.26 -13.13
C GLU A 503 -17.40 -10.53 -13.63
N LEU A 504 -17.25 -9.36 -14.25
CA LEU A 504 -18.34 -8.61 -14.87
C LEU A 504 -18.93 -9.37 -16.07
N GLU A 505 -18.09 -9.94 -16.92
CA GLU A 505 -18.50 -10.77 -18.05
C GLU A 505 -19.25 -12.02 -17.56
N ARG A 506 -18.75 -12.68 -16.51
CA ARG A 506 -19.45 -13.82 -15.88
C ARG A 506 -20.82 -13.40 -15.36
N LEU A 507 -20.91 -12.27 -14.66
CA LEU A 507 -22.17 -11.76 -14.14
C LEU A 507 -23.16 -11.48 -15.28
N ALA A 508 -22.70 -10.81 -16.35
CA ALA A 508 -23.52 -10.54 -17.52
C ALA A 508 -24.04 -11.82 -18.18
N LEU A 509 -23.19 -12.84 -18.32
CA LEU A 509 -23.58 -14.16 -18.85
C LEU A 509 -24.57 -14.89 -17.93
N GLN A 510 -24.37 -14.85 -16.61
CA GLN A 510 -25.28 -15.44 -15.64
C GLN A 510 -26.65 -14.76 -15.65
N THR A 511 -26.68 -13.43 -15.69
CA THR A 511 -27.91 -12.65 -15.82
C THR A 511 -28.61 -12.94 -17.15
N TRP A 512 -27.86 -13.02 -18.24
CA TRP A 512 -28.40 -13.38 -19.56
C TRP A 512 -29.00 -14.79 -19.58
N PHE A 513 -28.30 -15.78 -18.99
CA PHE A 513 -28.78 -17.16 -18.93
C PHE A 513 -30.02 -17.28 -18.04
N ALA A 514 -30.02 -16.62 -16.87
CA ALA A 514 -31.18 -16.58 -15.97
C ALA A 514 -32.39 -15.92 -16.65
N TRP A 515 -32.17 -14.80 -17.36
CA TRP A 515 -33.20 -14.15 -18.17
C TRP A 515 -33.71 -15.08 -19.27
N ARG A 516 -32.81 -15.76 -19.99
CA ARG A 516 -33.19 -16.68 -21.08
C ARG A 516 -34.00 -17.86 -20.55
N LEU A 517 -33.55 -18.50 -19.48
CA LEU A 517 -34.26 -19.59 -18.81
C LEU A 517 -35.63 -19.13 -18.29
N SER A 518 -35.71 -17.96 -17.67
CA SER A 518 -36.99 -17.38 -17.23
C SER A 518 -37.92 -17.14 -18.43
N SER A 519 -37.40 -16.55 -19.51
CA SER A 519 -38.19 -16.24 -20.72
C SER A 519 -38.68 -17.47 -21.48
N THR A 520 -38.00 -18.62 -21.37
CA THR A 520 -38.39 -19.86 -22.05
C THR A 520 -39.21 -20.79 -21.16
N VAL A 521 -38.89 -20.87 -19.86
CA VAL A 521 -39.55 -21.77 -18.91
C VAL A 521 -40.82 -21.16 -18.34
N ALA A 522 -40.87 -19.84 -18.09
CA ALA A 522 -42.07 -19.20 -17.55
C ALA A 522 -43.30 -19.36 -18.46
N PRO A 523 -43.21 -19.17 -19.81
CA PRO A 523 -44.34 -19.42 -20.70
C PRO A 523 -44.81 -20.88 -20.68
N VAL A 524 -43.87 -21.83 -20.65
CA VAL A 524 -44.14 -23.27 -20.64
C VAL A 524 -44.83 -23.70 -19.34
N LEU A 525 -44.38 -23.18 -18.19
CA LEU A 525 -45.02 -23.42 -16.90
C LEU A 525 -46.41 -22.78 -16.84
N THR A 526 -46.60 -21.58 -17.40
CA THR A 526 -47.93 -20.98 -17.49
C THR A 526 -48.86 -21.82 -18.39
N SER A 527 -48.39 -22.32 -19.54
CA SER A 527 -49.21 -23.17 -20.42
C SER A 527 -49.55 -24.53 -19.80
N LEU A 528 -48.61 -25.13 -19.06
CA LEU A 528 -48.87 -26.36 -18.29
C LEU A 528 -49.88 -26.13 -17.16
N SER A 529 -49.79 -24.99 -16.46
CA SER A 529 -50.76 -24.65 -15.42
C SER A 529 -52.17 -24.43 -15.99
N HIS A 530 -52.28 -23.83 -17.18
CA HIS A 530 -53.54 -23.69 -17.90
C HIS A 530 -54.09 -25.03 -18.39
N TYR A 531 -53.22 -25.94 -18.86
CA TYR A 531 -53.62 -27.29 -19.29
C TYR A 531 -54.15 -28.13 -18.12
N VAL A 532 -53.48 -28.10 -16.97
CA VAL A 532 -53.92 -28.81 -15.75
C VAL A 532 -55.22 -28.23 -15.18
N ARG A 533 -55.41 -26.90 -15.22
CA ARG A 533 -56.71 -26.29 -14.87
C ARG A 533 -57.82 -26.63 -15.86
N GLY A 534 -57.50 -26.77 -17.14
CA GLY A 534 -58.46 -27.12 -18.19
C GLY A 534 -58.99 -28.56 -18.09
N GLN A 535 -58.20 -29.51 -17.57
CA GLN A 535 -58.63 -30.90 -17.36
C GLN A 535 -59.43 -31.12 -16.08
N SER A 536 -59.49 -30.16 -15.16
CA SER A 536 -60.29 -30.25 -13.92
C SER A 536 -61.77 -29.85 -14.11
N ILE A 537 -62.18 -29.45 -15.32
CA ILE A 537 -63.53 -28.95 -15.63
C ILE A 537 -64.23 -29.85 -16.70
N GLY A 538 -63.67 -31.03 -16.98
CA GLY A 538 -64.23 -32.01 -17.93
C GLY A 538 -65.10 -33.05 -17.26
#